data_AF-A0A3M2C137-F1
#
_entry.id   AF-A0A3M2C137-F1
#
_cell.length_a   1.000
_cell.length_b   1.000
_cell.length_c   1.000
_cell.angle_alpha   90.00
_cell.angle_beta   90.00
_cell.angle_gamma   90.00
#
_symmetry.space_group_name_H-M   'P 1'
#
loop_
_entity.id
_entity.type
_entity.pdbx_description
1 polymer ?
#
loop_
_entity_poly.entity_id
_entity_poly.type
_entity_poly.pdbx_seq_one_letter_code
_entity_poly.pdbx_strand_id
1 'polypeptide(L)'
;MGNFPGGSAFAMVAQITEGYLLVTERTFRRLAPPELEQLAFEIDKRLRGLRSESPPLEDVAALKARNRRLQRLNGARLMLQTYRRRRR
;
A
#
# COMPACT_ATOMS: atom_id res chain seq x y z
N MET A 1 0.25 -19.48 6.98
CA MET A 1 0.94 -18.24 6.57
C MET A 1 0.14 -17.61 5.46
N GLY A 2 -0.14 -16.31 5.54
CA GLY A 2 -1.00 -15.65 4.56
C GLY A 2 -0.33 -15.53 3.19
N ASN A 3 -1.12 -15.45 2.12
CA ASN A 3 -0.64 -15.47 0.73
C ASN A 3 0.00 -14.14 0.28
N PHE A 4 0.57 -13.38 1.21
CA PHE A 4 1.17 -12.09 0.96
C PHE A 4 2.56 -12.23 0.33
N PRO A 5 2.84 -11.51 -0.77
CA PRO A 5 4.22 -11.26 -1.20
C PRO A 5 5.04 -10.69 -0.03
N GLY A 6 6.16 -11.31 0.31
CA GLY A 6 6.98 -10.94 1.47
C GLY A 6 6.51 -11.53 2.82
N GLY A 7 5.52 -12.43 2.83
CA GLY A 7 5.14 -13.24 3.99
C GLY A 7 4.16 -12.58 4.98
N SER A 8 3.90 -11.28 4.87
CA SER A 8 2.92 -10.56 5.70
C SER A 8 2.34 -9.33 4.98
N ALA A 9 1.16 -8.87 5.42
CA ALA A 9 0.55 -7.64 4.91
C ALA A 9 1.48 -6.42 5.08
N PHE A 10 2.16 -6.33 6.22
CA PHE A 10 3.13 -5.27 6.50
C PHE A 10 4.29 -5.27 5.49
N ALA A 11 4.90 -6.43 5.25
CA ALA A 11 6.00 -6.58 4.29
C ALA A 11 5.54 -6.24 2.86
N MET A 12 4.34 -6.69 2.48
CA MET A 12 3.75 -6.34 1.19
C MET A 12 3.57 -4.83 1.03
N VAL A 13 3.05 -4.14 2.04
CA VAL A 13 2.89 -2.67 2.04
C VAL A 13 4.23 -1.96 1.93
N ALA A 14 5.27 -2.46 2.61
CA ALA A 14 6.63 -1.92 2.48
C ALA A 14 7.16 -2.05 1.03
N GLN A 15 6.98 -3.21 0.40
CA GLN A 15 7.36 -3.42 -0.99
C GLN A 15 6.60 -2.50 -1.96
N ILE A 16 5.30 -2.28 -1.75
CA ILE A 16 4.50 -1.33 -2.56
C ILE A 16 5.01 0.10 -2.36
N THR A 17 5.30 0.48 -1.11
CA THR A 17 5.74 1.82 -0.76
C THR A 17 7.04 2.17 -1.46
N GLU A 18 8.03 1.28 -1.40
CA GLU A 18 9.34 1.49 -2.02
C GLU A 18 9.34 1.23 -3.53
N GLY A 19 8.29 0.58 -4.06
CA GLY A 19 8.09 0.35 -5.50
C GLY A 19 8.62 -0.98 -6.02
N TYR A 20 8.96 -1.91 -5.13
CA TYR A 20 9.34 -3.28 -5.49
C TYR A 20 8.15 -4.14 -5.94
N LEU A 21 6.93 -3.78 -5.50
CA LEU A 21 5.71 -4.48 -5.89
C LEU A 21 4.72 -3.51 -6.56
N LEU A 22 4.43 -3.77 -7.84
CA LEU A 22 3.32 -3.14 -8.54
C LEU A 22 2.02 -3.90 -8.24
N VAL A 23 1.02 -3.19 -7.73
CA VAL A 23 -0.27 -3.76 -7.38
C VAL A 23 -1.16 -3.90 -8.61
N THR A 24 -1.73 -5.08 -8.80
CA THR A 24 -2.72 -5.40 -9.85
C THR A 24 -3.89 -6.17 -9.23
N GLU A 25 -5.01 -6.32 -9.94
CA GLU A 25 -6.11 -7.16 -9.44
C GLU A 25 -5.67 -8.62 -9.20
N ARG A 26 -4.76 -9.14 -10.03
CA ARG A 26 -4.18 -10.47 -9.86
C ARG A 26 -3.44 -10.62 -8.52
N THR A 27 -2.82 -9.54 -8.04
CA THR A 27 -2.13 -9.51 -6.75
C THR A 27 -3.10 -9.84 -5.60
N PHE A 28 -4.36 -9.42 -5.70
CA PHE A 28 -5.38 -9.66 -4.68
C PHE A 28 -6.13 -10.98 -4.83
N ARG A 29 -6.10 -11.59 -6.02
CA ARG A 29 -6.85 -12.82 -6.32
C ARG A 29 -6.53 -13.98 -5.39
N ARG A 30 -5.27 -14.05 -4.94
CA ARG A 30 -4.76 -15.11 -4.06
C ARG A 30 -5.01 -14.86 -2.57
N LEU A 31 -5.57 -13.70 -2.23
CA LEU A 31 -5.87 -13.32 -0.84
C LEU A 31 -7.33 -13.65 -0.49
N ALA A 32 -7.50 -14.25 0.68
CA ALA A 32 -8.76 -14.48 1.33
C ALA A 32 -9.36 -13.16 1.86
N PRO A 33 -10.68 -13.10 2.11
CA PRO A 33 -11.31 -11.91 2.69
C PRO A 33 -10.61 -11.32 3.93
N PRO A 34 -10.23 -12.10 4.97
CA PRO A 34 -9.53 -11.54 6.13
C PRO A 34 -8.16 -10.95 5.79
N GLU A 35 -7.46 -11.54 4.81
CA GLU A 35 -6.15 -11.04 4.35
C GLU A 35 -6.28 -9.71 3.60
N LEU A 36 -7.38 -9.53 2.86
CA LEU A 36 -7.69 -8.26 2.19
C LEU A 36 -8.01 -7.14 3.19
N GLU A 37 -8.70 -7.47 4.29
CA GLU A 37 -8.93 -6.50 5.38
C GLU A 37 -7.62 -6.14 6.09
N GLN A 38 -6.77 -7.14 6.37
CA GLN A 38 -5.46 -6.91 6.97
C GLN A 38 -4.57 -6.02 6.08
N LEU A 39 -4.58 -6.26 4.77
CA LEU A 39 -3.86 -5.42 3.82
C LEU A 39 -4.41 -4.00 3.77
N ALA A 40 -5.74 -3.83 3.78
CA ALA A 40 -6.36 -2.51 3.81
C ALA A 40 -5.96 -1.71 5.06
N PHE A 41 -5.98 -2.38 6.22
CA PHE A 41 -5.56 -1.79 7.49
C PHE A 41 -4.09 -1.32 7.46
N GLU A 42 -3.16 -2.17 7.01
CA GLU A 42 -1.74 -1.80 6.94
C GLU A 42 -1.47 -0.68 5.91
N ILE A 43 -2.18 -0.68 4.77
CA ILE A 43 -2.10 0.43 3.79
C ILE A 43 -2.54 1.75 4.44
N ASP A 44 -3.69 1.77 5.13
CA ASP A 44 -4.22 2.97 5.76
C ASP A 44 -3.31 3.47 6.90
N LYS A 45 -2.74 2.54 7.69
CA LYS A 45 -1.75 2.84 8.72
C LYS A 45 -0.49 3.47 8.13
N ARG A 46 0.08 2.89 7.05
CA ARG A 46 1.27 3.44 6.39
C ARG A 46 1.00 4.80 5.73
N LEU A 47 -0.16 4.98 5.10
CA LEU A 47 -0.58 6.27 4.54
C LEU A 47 -0.67 7.35 5.62
N ARG A 48 -1.21 7.03 6.79
CA ARG A 48 -1.24 7.97 7.92
C ARG A 48 0.17 8.36 8.33
N GLY A 49 1.07 7.39 8.51
CA GLY A 49 2.48 7.65 8.83
C GLY A 49 3.16 8.59 7.81
N LEU A 50 3.06 8.27 6.51
CA LEU A 50 3.63 9.10 5.46
C LEU A 50 3.03 10.51 5.41
N ARG A 51 1.74 10.67 5.71
CA ARG A 51 1.11 12.00 5.76
C ARG A 51 1.59 12.82 6.96
N SER A 52 1.91 12.17 8.07
CA SER A 52 2.49 12.82 9.25
C SER A 52 3.96 13.18 9.08
N GLU A 53 4.68 12.58 8.14
CA GLU A 53 6.03 13.02 7.79
C GLU A 53 5.98 14.45 7.24
N SER A 54 6.78 15.36 7.79
CA SER A 54 6.90 16.73 7.29
C SER A 54 8.37 17.05 7.01
N PRO A 55 8.89 16.64 5.83
CA PRO A 55 10.25 16.99 5.44
C PRO A 55 10.42 18.52 5.33
N PRO A 56 11.64 19.05 5.56
CA PRO A 56 11.94 20.45 5.30
C PRO A 56 11.63 20.86 3.86
N LEU A 57 11.19 22.10 3.63
CA LEU A 57 10.71 22.55 2.32
C LEU A 57 11.85 22.68 1.30
N GLU A 58 13.03 23.00 1.79
CA GLU A 58 14.29 23.05 1.06
C GLU A 58 14.77 21.66 0.60
N ASP A 59 14.34 20.58 1.27
CA ASP A 59 14.65 19.21 0.87
C ASP A 59 13.65 18.70 -0.18
N VAL A 60 13.79 19.24 -1.39
CA VAL A 60 12.99 18.88 -2.56
C VAL A 60 13.09 17.37 -2.86
N ALA A 61 14.22 16.73 -2.57
CA ALA A 61 14.42 15.31 -2.82
C ALA A 61 13.56 14.45 -1.88
N ALA A 62 13.57 14.74 -0.57
CA ALA A 62 12.73 14.06 0.41
C ALA A 62 11.24 14.31 0.15
N LEU A 63 10.84 15.53 -0.20
CA LEU A 63 9.47 15.85 -0.59
C LEU A 63 9.01 15.02 -1.78
N LYS A 64 9.81 14.95 -2.85
CA LYS A 64 9.49 14.13 -4.03
C LYS A 64 9.42 12.64 -3.67
N ALA A 65 10.32 12.14 -2.82
CA ALA A 65 10.30 10.74 -2.38
C ALA A 65 9.02 10.39 -1.61
N ARG A 66 8.62 11.23 -0.65
CA ARG A 66 7.38 11.10 0.10
C ARG A 66 6.15 11.13 -0.82
N ASN A 67 6.11 12.08 -1.76
CA ASN A 67 4.99 12.18 -2.71
C ASN A 67 4.87 10.95 -3.61
N ARG A 68 5.99 10.37 -4.08
CA ARG A 68 5.97 9.11 -4.83
C ARG A 68 5.42 7.95 -3.99
N ARG A 69 5.86 7.83 -2.73
CA ARG A 69 5.36 6.81 -1.79
C ARG A 69 3.85 6.95 -1.55
N LEU A 70 3.37 8.18 -1.34
CA LEU A 70 1.95 8.48 -1.20
C LEU A 70 1.16 8.10 -2.46
N GLN A 71 1.66 8.45 -3.64
CA GLN A 71 1.00 8.14 -4.91
C GLN A 71 0.81 6.62 -5.10
N ARG A 72 1.86 5.83 -4.84
CA ARG A 72 1.80 4.36 -4.93
C ARG A 72 0.77 3.77 -3.97
N LEU A 73 0.81 4.17 -2.71
CA LEU A 73 -0.14 3.63 -1.71
C LEU A 73 -1.58 4.07 -1.96
N ASN A 74 -1.81 5.30 -2.41
CA ASN A 74 -3.16 5.73 -2.80
C ASN A 74 -3.68 4.92 -3.99
N GLY A 75 -2.84 4.64 -5.00
CA GLY A 75 -3.21 3.78 -6.13
C GLY A 75 -3.54 2.35 -5.68
N ALA A 76 -2.69 1.75 -4.84
CA ALA A 76 -2.91 0.42 -4.27
C ALA A 76 -4.22 0.36 -3.45
N ARG A 77 -4.49 1.37 -2.63
CA ARG A 77 -5.71 1.50 -1.83
C ARG A 77 -6.95 1.54 -2.72
N LEU A 78 -6.94 2.36 -3.77
CA LEU A 78 -8.06 2.48 -4.71
C LEU A 78 -8.31 1.14 -5.43
N MET A 79 -7.27 0.46 -5.90
CA MET A 79 -7.42 -0.84 -6.55
C MET A 79 -7.98 -1.90 -5.60
N LEU A 80 -7.50 -1.93 -4.35
CA LEU A 80 -8.01 -2.85 -3.33
C LEU A 80 -9.49 -2.59 -3.03
N GLN A 81 -9.90 -1.32 -2.91
CA GLN A 81 -11.30 -0.94 -2.70
C GLN A 81 -12.18 -1.37 -3.88
N THR A 82 -11.75 -1.10 -5.11
CA THR A 82 -12.47 -1.50 -6.33
C THR A 82 -12.61 -3.02 -6.40
N TYR A 83 -11.52 -3.76 -6.15
CA TYR A 83 -11.54 -5.23 -6.14
C TYR A 83 -12.51 -5.78 -5.09
N ARG A 84 -12.49 -5.25 -3.86
CA ARG A 84 -13.41 -5.64 -2.79
C ARG A 84 -14.87 -5.37 -3.14
N ARG A 85 -15.16 -4.24 -3.79
CA ARG A 85 -16.53 -3.89 -4.22
C ARG A 85 -17.07 -4.84 -5.27
N ARG A 86 -16.24 -5.30 -6.22
CA ARG A 86 -16.66 -6.26 -7.26
C ARG A 86 -16.87 -7.69 -6.75
N ARG A 87 -16.29 -8.03 -5.60
CA ARG A 87 -16.32 -9.38 -5.01
C ARG A 87 -17.44 -9.55 -3.97
N ARG A 88 -18.13 -8.46 -3.63
CA ARG A 88 -19.37 -8.45 -2.82
C ARG A 88 -20.56 -8.56 -3.76
#